data_AF-A0A559N5J8-F1
#
_entry.id   AF-A0A559N5J8-F1
#
_cell.length_a   1.000
_cell.length_b   1.000
_cell.length_c   1.000
_cell.angle_alpha   90.00
_cell.angle_beta   90.00
_cell.angle_gamma   90.00
#
_symmetry.space_group_name_H-M   'P 1'
#
loop_
_entity.id
_entity.type
_entity.pdbx_description
1 polymer ?
#
loop_
_entity_poly.entity_id
_entity_poly.type
_entity_poly.pdbx_seq_one_letter_code
_entity_poly.pdbx_strand_id
1 'polypeptide(L)'
;MKKTFILILIIMISSPNYGQKLNGKWILKEVGYKEFKKNTGLQILNFKNDTAKVFTNLQLEKSDLNLTVKDSSLILENGEKYADLKLINKNLLRLYVNGTFNADRVQMEKDFVKLSPTKTELSQDEIESLSFEFQEKGKSKTKIAFNKELWDKKRLQELEIKEGSKWILEKLDETYLITIFNRGRKGVTLPIIEVSEQFLKFYCVPNETGEVIATRTE
;
A
#
# COMPACT_ATOMS: atom_id res chain seq x y z
N MET A 1 -4.42 -52.93 40.47
CA MET A 1 -4.04 -52.69 39.06
C MET A 1 -4.49 -51.29 38.66
N LYS A 2 -3.56 -50.33 38.58
CA LYS A 2 -3.86 -48.96 38.14
C LYS A 2 -3.91 -48.93 36.60
N LYS A 3 -5.08 -48.64 36.03
CA LYS A 3 -5.21 -48.38 34.59
C LYS A 3 -4.86 -46.92 34.34
N THR A 4 -3.65 -46.67 33.87
CA THR A 4 -3.24 -45.35 33.38
C THR A 4 -3.91 -45.13 32.02
N PHE A 5 -4.90 -44.25 31.97
CA PHE A 5 -5.45 -43.74 30.71
C PHE A 5 -4.48 -42.68 30.16
N ILE A 6 -3.83 -42.97 29.04
CA ILE A 6 -3.06 -41.99 28.28
C ILE A 6 -4.04 -41.28 27.35
N LEU A 7 -4.38 -40.02 27.67
CA LEU A 7 -5.16 -39.15 26.81
C LEU A 7 -4.21 -38.58 25.74
N ILE A 8 -4.26 -39.12 24.52
CA ILE A 8 -3.54 -38.56 23.37
C ILE A 8 -4.35 -37.36 22.87
N LEU A 9 -3.88 -36.15 23.16
CA LEU A 9 -4.43 -34.90 22.63
C LEU A 9 -3.96 -34.76 21.17
N ILE A 10 -4.82 -35.10 20.21
CA ILE A 10 -4.55 -34.86 18.79
C ILE A 10 -4.76 -33.36 18.54
N ILE A 11 -3.68 -32.59 18.52
CA ILE A 11 -3.70 -31.23 18.01
C ILE A 11 -3.85 -31.33 16.50
N MET A 12 -5.09 -31.20 16.00
CA MET A 12 -5.31 -30.97 14.57
C MET A 12 -4.67 -29.62 14.22
N ILE A 13 -3.50 -29.66 13.58
CA ILE A 13 -2.90 -28.51 12.94
C ILE A 13 -3.76 -28.22 11.71
N SER A 14 -4.84 -27.46 11.88
CA SER A 14 -5.63 -26.97 10.75
C SER A 14 -4.76 -26.01 9.96
N SER A 15 -4.31 -26.45 8.78
CA SER A 15 -3.63 -25.56 7.83
C SER A 15 -4.52 -24.34 7.57
N PRO A 16 -4.00 -23.12 7.72
CA PRO A 16 -4.82 -21.94 7.51
C PRO A 16 -5.34 -21.93 6.08
N ASN A 17 -6.63 -21.64 5.93
CA ASN A 17 -7.23 -21.46 4.62
C ASN A 17 -6.61 -20.24 3.90
N TYR A 18 -6.85 -20.09 2.61
CA TYR A 18 -6.17 -19.05 1.82
C TYR A 18 -6.48 -17.63 2.35
N GLY A 19 -7.72 -17.36 2.77
CA GLY A 19 -8.13 -16.09 3.37
C GLY A 19 -7.37 -15.75 4.65
N GLN A 20 -7.19 -16.74 5.55
CA GLN A 20 -6.43 -16.57 6.79
C GLN A 20 -4.96 -16.18 6.53
N LYS A 21 -4.34 -16.68 5.44
CA LYS A 21 -2.98 -16.28 5.05
C LYS A 21 -2.89 -14.81 4.62
N LEU A 22 -4.01 -14.24 4.18
CA LEU A 22 -4.10 -12.85 3.71
C LEU A 22 -4.50 -11.87 4.81
N ASN A 23 -4.87 -12.35 6.02
CA ASN A 23 -5.33 -11.49 7.11
C ASN A 23 -4.47 -10.24 7.31
N GLY A 24 -5.15 -9.10 7.43
CA GLY A 24 -4.56 -7.77 7.56
C GLY A 24 -4.97 -6.83 6.44
N LYS A 25 -4.41 -5.62 6.49
CA LYS A 25 -4.65 -4.56 5.51
C LYS A 25 -3.56 -4.55 4.45
N TRP A 26 -3.94 -4.30 3.21
CA TRP A 26 -3.04 -4.24 2.06
C TRP A 26 -3.35 -2.98 1.27
N ILE A 27 -2.34 -2.20 0.93
CA ILE A 27 -2.50 -0.97 0.16
C ILE A 27 -2.05 -1.17 -1.29
N LEU A 28 -2.80 -0.60 -2.23
CA LEU A 28 -2.49 -0.67 -3.64
C LEU A 28 -1.16 0.03 -3.92
N LYS A 29 -0.21 -0.75 -4.43
CA LYS A 29 1.09 -0.27 -4.90
C LYS A 29 0.99 0.20 -6.34
N GLU A 30 0.41 -0.61 -7.22
CA GLU A 30 0.29 -0.30 -8.64
C GLU A 30 -0.78 -1.13 -9.36
N VAL A 31 -1.21 -0.60 -10.50
CA VAL A 31 -2.09 -1.25 -11.46
C VAL A 31 -1.45 -1.15 -12.83
N GLY A 32 -1.53 -2.23 -13.61
CA GLY A 32 -1.03 -2.18 -14.97
C GLY A 32 -1.20 -3.46 -15.76
N TYR A 33 -0.65 -3.42 -16.97
CA TYR A 33 -0.55 -4.57 -17.86
C TYR A 33 0.88 -4.63 -18.40
N LYS A 34 1.54 -5.77 -18.15
CA LYS A 34 2.97 -5.97 -18.45
C LYS A 34 3.84 -4.83 -17.88
N GLU A 35 4.65 -4.18 -18.70
CA GLU A 35 5.52 -3.05 -18.35
C GLU A 35 4.76 -1.73 -18.08
N PHE A 36 3.49 -1.61 -18.49
CA PHE A 36 2.70 -0.39 -18.31
C PHE A 36 2.02 -0.38 -16.95
N LYS A 37 2.75 0.05 -15.91
CA LYS A 37 2.25 0.14 -14.54
C LYS A 37 2.20 1.59 -14.04
N LYS A 38 1.18 1.89 -13.23
CA LYS A 38 1.01 3.18 -12.54
C LYS A 38 0.37 3.00 -11.17
N ASN A 39 0.67 3.90 -10.24
CA ASN A 39 -0.13 4.02 -9.03
C ASN A 39 -1.37 4.89 -9.32
N THR A 40 -2.56 4.35 -9.04
CA THR A 40 -3.84 5.01 -9.37
C THR A 40 -4.48 5.71 -8.19
N GLY A 41 -3.74 5.90 -7.09
CA GLY A 41 -4.23 6.47 -5.84
C GLY A 41 -4.51 5.42 -4.78
N LEU A 42 -5.21 5.84 -3.73
CA LEU A 42 -5.46 5.03 -2.55
C LEU A 42 -6.52 3.94 -2.81
N GLN A 43 -6.12 2.69 -2.59
CA GLN A 43 -7.05 1.58 -2.43
C GLN A 43 -6.50 0.65 -1.34
N ILE A 44 -7.34 0.27 -0.39
CA ILE A 44 -7.00 -0.64 0.71
C ILE A 44 -7.89 -1.87 0.63
N LEU A 45 -7.28 -3.05 0.67
CA LEU A 45 -7.94 -4.32 0.93
C LEU A 45 -7.75 -4.70 2.39
N ASN A 46 -8.83 -4.87 3.13
CA ASN A 46 -8.80 -5.39 4.49
C ASN A 46 -9.34 -6.82 4.49
N PHE A 47 -8.46 -7.80 4.67
CA PHE A 47 -8.82 -9.21 4.77
C PHE A 47 -9.05 -9.60 6.22
N LYS A 48 -10.19 -10.26 6.47
CA LYS A 48 -10.55 -10.88 7.74
C LYS A 48 -11.17 -12.25 7.47
N ASN A 49 -10.36 -13.29 7.65
CA ASN A 49 -10.66 -14.67 7.30
C ASN A 49 -11.06 -14.76 5.82
N ASP A 50 -12.28 -15.24 5.55
CA ASP A 50 -12.79 -15.43 4.19
C ASP A 50 -13.53 -14.20 3.66
N THR A 51 -13.32 -13.03 4.26
CA THR A 51 -13.90 -11.76 3.80
C THR A 51 -12.82 -10.76 3.46
N ALA A 52 -13.06 -9.96 2.43
CA ALA A 52 -12.22 -8.84 2.05
C ALA A 52 -13.09 -7.59 1.82
N LYS A 53 -12.67 -6.45 2.36
CA LYS A 53 -13.33 -5.16 2.16
C LYS A 53 -12.39 -4.22 1.41
N VAL A 54 -12.92 -3.54 0.40
CA VAL A 54 -12.22 -2.51 -0.37
C VAL A 54 -12.56 -1.14 0.18
N PHE A 55 -11.54 -0.28 0.33
CA PHE A 55 -11.70 1.12 0.72
C PHE A 55 -10.85 2.02 -0.19
N THR A 56 -11.31 3.24 -0.40
CA THR A 56 -10.63 4.28 -1.19
C THR A 56 -10.26 5.51 -0.35
N ASN A 57 -10.47 5.43 0.97
CA ASN A 57 -10.12 6.45 1.96
C ASN A 57 -9.43 5.79 3.18
N LEU A 58 -8.81 6.61 4.04
CA LEU A 58 -8.07 6.12 5.22
C LEU A 58 -8.93 5.94 6.47
N GLN A 59 -10.14 6.51 6.50
CA GLN A 59 -11.04 6.41 7.65
C GLN A 59 -11.62 4.99 7.79
N LEU A 60 -11.74 4.25 6.68
CA LEU A 60 -12.24 2.87 6.64
C LEU A 60 -13.66 2.68 7.22
N GLU A 61 -14.45 3.75 7.31
CA GLU A 61 -15.80 3.72 7.91
C GLU A 61 -16.80 2.95 7.04
N LYS A 62 -16.74 3.17 5.73
CA LYS A 62 -17.61 2.53 4.74
C LYS A 62 -16.78 1.87 3.66
N SER A 63 -16.97 0.57 3.50
CA SER A 63 -16.37 -0.18 2.39
C SER A 63 -17.01 0.19 1.07
N ASP A 64 -16.19 0.43 0.06
CA ASP A 64 -16.63 0.65 -1.32
C ASP A 64 -17.08 -0.65 -1.98
N LEU A 65 -16.53 -1.79 -1.55
CA LEU A 65 -16.89 -3.12 -2.05
C LEU A 65 -16.65 -4.18 -0.97
N ASN A 66 -17.61 -5.08 -0.79
CA ASN A 66 -17.46 -6.28 0.02
C ASN A 66 -17.22 -7.49 -0.90
N LEU A 67 -16.29 -8.34 -0.50
CA LEU A 67 -15.86 -9.51 -1.25
C LEU A 67 -15.73 -10.72 -0.32
N THR A 68 -15.97 -11.89 -0.87
CA THR A 68 -15.69 -13.17 -0.21
C THR A 68 -14.43 -13.78 -0.82
N VAL A 69 -13.54 -14.30 0.02
CA VAL A 69 -12.39 -15.09 -0.42
C VAL A 69 -12.85 -16.54 -0.53
N LYS A 70 -12.77 -17.10 -1.73
CA LYS A 70 -13.03 -18.51 -1.98
C LYS A 70 -11.86 -19.08 -2.76
N ASP A 71 -11.21 -20.09 -2.19
CA ASP A 71 -9.96 -20.62 -2.70
C ASP A 71 -8.94 -19.48 -2.94
N SER A 72 -8.42 -19.34 -4.16
CA SER A 72 -7.54 -18.25 -4.56
C SER A 72 -8.26 -17.16 -5.37
N SER A 73 -9.53 -16.87 -5.08
CA SER A 73 -10.31 -15.86 -5.81
C SER A 73 -11.10 -14.95 -4.86
N LEU A 74 -11.33 -13.73 -5.32
CA LEU A 74 -12.28 -12.78 -4.72
C LEU A 74 -13.61 -12.87 -5.47
N ILE A 75 -14.69 -13.03 -4.72
CA ILE A 75 -16.04 -13.22 -5.23
C ILE A 75 -16.93 -12.06 -4.76
N LEU A 76 -17.73 -11.53 -5.67
CA LEU A 76 -18.76 -10.50 -5.41
C LEU A 76 -19.96 -11.11 -4.68
N GLU A 77 -20.80 -10.26 -4.07
CA GLU A 77 -22.02 -10.70 -3.39
C GLU A 77 -22.99 -11.45 -4.33
N ASN A 78 -23.00 -11.11 -5.62
CA ASN A 78 -23.80 -11.79 -6.65
C ASN A 78 -23.21 -13.16 -7.10
N GLY A 79 -22.08 -13.59 -6.53
CA GLY A 79 -21.41 -14.85 -6.87
C GLY A 79 -20.44 -14.77 -8.05
N GLU A 80 -20.34 -13.63 -8.74
CA GLU A 80 -19.39 -13.45 -9.84
C GLU A 80 -17.97 -13.28 -9.32
N LYS A 81 -17.01 -13.76 -10.11
CA LYS A 81 -15.59 -13.60 -9.79
C LYS A 81 -15.13 -12.16 -10.03
N TYR A 82 -14.61 -11.52 -8.99
CA TYR A 82 -13.99 -10.20 -9.07
C TYR A 82 -12.53 -10.29 -9.57
N ALA A 83 -11.74 -11.17 -8.94
CA ALA A 83 -10.31 -11.30 -9.23
C ALA A 83 -9.79 -12.69 -8.87
N ASP A 84 -8.72 -13.12 -9.54
CA ASP A 84 -7.86 -14.18 -9.01
C ASP A 84 -6.75 -13.58 -8.13
N LEU A 85 -6.41 -14.28 -7.05
CA LEU A 85 -5.43 -13.87 -6.05
C LEU A 85 -4.16 -14.70 -6.19
N LYS A 86 -3.01 -14.04 -6.16
CA LYS A 86 -1.71 -14.69 -6.06
C LYS A 86 -0.83 -13.99 -5.04
N LEU A 87 -0.58 -14.65 -3.92
CA LEU A 87 0.42 -14.21 -2.96
C LEU A 87 1.82 -14.46 -3.53
N ILE A 88 2.48 -13.39 -3.99
CA ILE A 88 3.82 -13.47 -4.59
C ILE A 88 4.87 -13.73 -3.51
N ASN A 89 4.73 -13.03 -2.37
CA ASN A 89 5.48 -13.27 -1.15
C ASN A 89 4.66 -12.75 0.06
N LYS A 90 5.19 -12.88 1.28
CA LYS A 90 4.48 -12.47 2.51
C LYS A 90 3.98 -11.01 2.54
N ASN A 91 4.57 -10.13 1.73
CA ASN A 91 4.28 -8.70 1.71
C ASN A 91 3.70 -8.22 0.38
N LEU A 92 3.62 -9.07 -0.66
CA LEU A 92 3.15 -8.69 -2.00
C LEU A 92 2.03 -9.62 -2.46
N LEU A 93 0.85 -9.07 -2.62
CA LEU A 93 -0.34 -9.73 -3.14
C LEU A 93 -0.67 -9.16 -4.52
N ARG A 94 -0.79 -10.05 -5.52
CA ARG A 94 -1.26 -9.69 -6.85
C ARG A 94 -2.71 -10.13 -7.04
N LEU A 95 -3.53 -9.20 -7.53
CA LEU A 95 -4.85 -9.49 -8.06
C LEU A 95 -4.79 -9.47 -9.58
N TYR A 96 -5.38 -10.47 -10.20
CA TYR A 96 -5.62 -10.52 -11.64
C TYR A 96 -7.08 -10.17 -11.89
N VAL A 97 -7.33 -9.03 -12.54
CA VAL A 97 -8.67 -8.52 -12.83
C VAL A 97 -8.86 -8.39 -14.33
N ASN A 98 -10.05 -8.73 -14.83
CA ASN A 98 -10.40 -8.47 -16.21
C ASN A 98 -10.51 -6.96 -16.42
N GLY A 99 -9.87 -6.45 -17.47
CA GLY A 99 -9.90 -5.04 -17.83
C GLY A 99 -9.69 -4.84 -19.32
N THR A 100 -9.45 -3.59 -19.70
CA THR A 100 -9.14 -3.23 -21.09
C THR A 100 -7.88 -2.39 -21.17
N PHE A 101 -7.06 -2.64 -22.20
CA PHE A 101 -5.88 -1.84 -22.53
C PHE A 101 -5.89 -1.60 -24.05
N ASN A 102 -5.95 -0.34 -24.48
CA ASN A 102 -6.12 0.04 -25.89
C ASN A 102 -7.30 -0.68 -26.59
N ALA A 103 -8.46 -0.74 -25.91
CA ALA A 103 -9.68 -1.44 -26.34
C ALA A 103 -9.63 -2.98 -26.35
N ASP A 104 -8.45 -3.59 -26.19
CA ASP A 104 -8.33 -5.04 -26.05
C ASP A 104 -8.68 -5.50 -24.65
N ARG A 105 -9.40 -6.62 -24.54
CA ARG A 105 -9.63 -7.30 -23.26
C ARG A 105 -8.31 -7.90 -22.79
N VAL A 106 -7.87 -7.50 -21.60
CA VAL A 106 -6.63 -7.97 -21.00
C VAL A 106 -6.86 -8.37 -19.54
N GLN A 107 -5.94 -9.20 -19.03
CA GLN A 107 -5.84 -9.47 -17.60
C GLN A 107 -4.90 -8.43 -16.99
N MET A 108 -5.48 -7.47 -16.27
CA MET A 108 -4.74 -6.44 -15.56
C MET A 108 -4.19 -7.00 -14.25
N GLU A 109 -3.01 -6.54 -13.86
CA GLU A 109 -2.41 -6.83 -12.57
C GLU A 109 -2.64 -5.66 -11.62
N LYS A 110 -3.11 -5.94 -10.41
CA LYS A 110 -3.08 -5.00 -9.29
C LYS A 110 -2.18 -5.56 -8.20
N ASP A 111 -1.08 -4.89 -7.93
CA ASP A 111 -0.14 -5.27 -6.89
C ASP A 111 -0.43 -4.48 -5.62
N PHE A 112 -0.57 -5.20 -4.52
CA PHE A 112 -0.82 -4.66 -3.19
C PHE A 112 0.31 -5.05 -2.25
N VAL A 113 0.71 -4.11 -1.40
CA VAL A 113 1.68 -4.38 -0.33
C VAL A 113 1.00 -4.46 1.02
N LYS A 114 1.43 -5.41 1.86
CA LYS A 114 0.88 -5.58 3.20
C LYS A 114 1.25 -4.39 4.08
N LEU A 115 0.27 -3.78 4.73
CA LEU A 115 0.51 -2.76 5.74
C LEU A 115 1.01 -3.46 7.02
N SER A 116 2.17 -3.01 7.47
CA SER A 116 2.82 -3.46 8.71
C SER A 116 3.18 -2.22 9.53
N PRO A 117 3.32 -2.35 10.86
CA PRO A 117 3.75 -1.23 11.69
C PRO A 117 5.04 -0.61 11.14
N THR A 118 5.08 0.72 11.06
CA THR A 118 6.29 1.42 10.64
C THR A 118 7.35 1.27 11.71
N LYS A 119 8.55 0.84 11.32
CA LYS A 119 9.68 0.73 12.24
C LYS A 119 10.25 2.12 12.52
N THR A 120 10.07 2.62 13.74
CA THR A 120 10.57 3.93 14.15
C THR A 120 10.50 4.06 15.67
N GLU A 121 11.45 4.80 16.24
CA GLU A 121 11.39 5.32 17.62
C GLU A 121 10.94 6.79 17.65
N LEU A 122 10.82 7.43 16.48
CA LEU A 122 10.39 8.81 16.32
C LEU A 122 8.87 8.93 16.41
N SER A 123 8.43 9.99 17.08
CA SER A 123 7.06 10.51 17.03
C SER A 123 6.72 11.07 15.65
N GLN A 124 5.42 11.31 15.42
CA GLN A 124 4.96 11.91 14.17
C GLN A 124 5.57 13.29 13.95
N ASP A 125 5.56 14.15 14.97
CA ASP A 125 6.08 15.52 14.90
C ASP A 125 7.58 15.53 14.59
N GLU A 126 8.34 14.59 15.19
CA GLU A 126 9.76 14.41 14.88
C GLU A 126 9.92 14.05 13.40
N ILE A 127 9.21 13.06 12.87
CA ILE A 127 9.27 12.69 11.44
C ILE A 127 8.90 13.87 10.53
N GLU A 128 7.88 14.64 10.88
CA GLU A 128 7.44 15.81 10.09
C GLU A 128 8.46 16.95 10.11
N SER A 129 9.24 17.08 11.18
CA SER A 129 10.36 18.03 11.25
C SER A 129 11.51 17.64 10.34
N LEU A 130 11.56 16.37 9.90
CA LEU A 130 12.62 15.86 9.08
C LEU A 130 12.47 16.20 7.58
N SER A 131 13.59 16.45 6.91
CA SER A 131 13.71 16.53 5.45
C SER A 131 14.62 15.44 4.92
N PHE A 132 14.28 14.90 3.76
CA PHE A 132 15.04 13.84 3.10
C PHE A 132 15.18 14.12 1.60
N GLU A 133 16.09 13.41 0.95
CA GLU A 133 16.16 13.36 -0.50
C GLU A 133 16.47 11.95 -1.01
N PHE A 134 16.00 11.65 -2.20
CA PHE A 134 16.43 10.47 -2.94
C PHE A 134 16.60 10.80 -4.42
N GLN A 135 17.35 9.96 -5.12
CA GLN A 135 17.55 10.10 -6.55
C GLN A 135 17.31 8.76 -7.24
N GLU A 136 16.35 8.75 -8.15
CA GLU A 136 16.19 7.65 -9.09
C GLU A 136 17.19 7.80 -10.24
N LYS A 137 17.70 6.67 -10.74
CA LYS A 137 18.65 6.66 -11.86
C LYS A 137 18.07 7.41 -13.06
N GLY A 138 18.81 8.40 -13.56
CA GLY A 138 18.39 9.23 -14.71
C GLY A 138 17.36 10.31 -14.39
N LYS A 139 16.99 10.52 -13.11
CA LYS A 139 16.11 11.61 -12.67
C LYS A 139 16.84 12.59 -11.76
N SER A 140 16.26 13.78 -11.63
CA SER A 140 16.69 14.77 -10.64
C SER A 140 16.39 14.28 -9.22
N LYS A 141 17.15 14.80 -8.25
CA LYS A 141 16.88 14.56 -6.83
C LYS A 141 15.47 15.01 -6.48
N THR A 142 14.75 14.15 -5.77
CA THR A 142 13.43 14.46 -5.21
C THR A 142 13.62 14.79 -3.74
N LYS A 143 13.25 16.01 -3.36
CA LYS A 143 13.21 16.45 -1.96
C LYS A 143 11.89 16.01 -1.32
N ILE A 144 11.98 15.59 -0.08
CA ILE A 144 10.87 15.20 0.77
C ILE A 144 10.89 16.12 1.98
N ALA A 145 9.85 16.92 2.14
CA ALA A 145 9.60 17.67 3.36
C ALA A 145 8.10 17.64 3.64
N PHE A 146 7.73 17.27 4.85
CA PHE A 146 6.33 17.09 5.22
C PHE A 146 5.64 18.43 5.48
N ASN A 147 4.37 18.51 5.11
CA ASN A 147 3.49 19.64 5.36
C ASN A 147 3.96 20.99 4.78
N LYS A 148 4.90 20.97 3.82
CA LYS A 148 5.47 22.15 3.16
C LYS A 148 5.20 22.16 1.65
N GLU A 149 5.08 23.35 1.07
CA GLU A 149 5.07 23.53 -0.39
C GLU A 149 6.47 23.29 -0.94
N LEU A 150 6.58 22.39 -1.93
CA LEU A 150 7.85 21.98 -2.52
C LEU A 150 8.19 22.74 -3.82
N TRP A 151 7.22 23.44 -4.42
CA TRP A 151 7.46 24.27 -5.59
C TRP A 151 7.83 25.69 -5.18
N ASP A 152 8.72 26.32 -5.94
CA ASP A 152 9.08 27.71 -5.70
C ASP A 152 7.92 28.67 -6.07
N LYS A 153 7.84 29.79 -5.35
CA LYS A 153 6.76 30.78 -5.53
C LYS A 153 6.68 31.34 -6.95
N LYS A 154 7.82 31.50 -7.62
CA LYS A 154 7.88 32.04 -8.99
C LYS A 154 7.19 31.08 -9.96
N ARG A 155 7.50 29.79 -9.89
CA ARG A 155 6.83 28.74 -10.68
C ARG A 155 5.32 28.69 -10.42
N LEU A 156 4.89 28.84 -9.17
CA LEU A 156 3.44 28.87 -8.83
C LEU A 156 2.74 30.07 -9.48
N GLN A 157 3.37 31.26 -9.44
CA GLN A 157 2.86 32.48 -10.06
C GLN A 157 2.81 32.36 -11.59
N GLU A 158 3.88 31.89 -12.23
CA GLU A 158 3.96 31.71 -13.69
C GLU A 158 2.92 30.72 -14.24
N LEU A 159 2.56 29.73 -13.44
CA LEU A 159 1.57 28.71 -13.81
C LEU A 159 0.15 29.03 -13.30
N GLU A 160 -0.05 30.17 -12.62
CA GLU A 160 -1.32 30.60 -12.03
C GLU A 160 -2.00 29.52 -11.16
N ILE A 161 -1.19 28.77 -10.41
CA ILE A 161 -1.66 27.71 -9.49
C ILE A 161 -1.39 28.09 -8.03
N LYS A 162 -2.32 27.75 -7.15
CA LYS A 162 -2.22 28.08 -5.70
C LYS A 162 -1.24 27.20 -4.95
N GLU A 163 -1.14 25.94 -5.35
CA GLU A 163 -0.33 24.92 -4.69
C GLU A 163 0.35 24.05 -5.76
N GLY A 164 1.59 23.65 -5.49
CA GLY A 164 2.43 22.85 -6.35
C GLY A 164 2.41 21.39 -5.90
N SER A 165 3.40 20.98 -5.12
CA SER A 165 3.46 19.63 -4.56
C SER A 165 3.66 19.69 -3.06
N LYS A 166 2.91 18.86 -2.33
CA LYS A 166 2.95 18.77 -0.87
C LYS A 166 2.93 17.32 -0.45
N TRP A 167 3.85 16.94 0.42
CA TRP A 167 3.88 15.60 1.00
C TRP A 167 3.31 15.69 2.41
N ILE A 168 2.33 14.86 2.72
CA ILE A 168 1.66 14.85 4.02
C ILE A 168 1.93 13.50 4.67
N LEU A 169 2.28 13.52 5.95
CA LEU A 169 2.38 12.33 6.77
C LEU A 169 0.99 12.00 7.30
N GLU A 170 0.45 10.86 6.87
CA GLU A 170 -0.81 10.30 7.40
C GLU A 170 -0.49 9.04 8.20
N LYS A 171 -1.46 8.56 8.98
CA LYS A 171 -1.32 7.33 9.76
C LYS A 171 -2.55 6.46 9.57
N LEU A 172 -2.33 5.16 9.40
CA LEU A 172 -3.36 4.14 9.42
C LEU A 172 -2.94 3.02 10.36
N ASP A 173 -3.68 2.85 11.45
CA ASP A 173 -3.27 2.02 12.59
C ASP A 173 -1.85 2.38 13.06
N GLU A 174 -0.91 1.43 12.99
CA GLU A 174 0.50 1.60 13.36
C GLU A 174 1.42 1.89 12.15
N THR A 175 0.86 2.07 10.97
CA THR A 175 1.63 2.36 9.74
C THR A 175 1.54 3.84 9.41
N TYR A 176 2.70 4.51 9.32
CA TYR A 176 2.81 5.83 8.72
C TYR A 176 2.77 5.73 7.19
N LEU A 177 2.12 6.71 6.58
CA LEU A 177 1.87 6.80 5.15
C LEU A 177 2.32 8.17 4.64
N ILE A 178 2.98 8.19 3.48
CA ILE A 178 3.27 9.41 2.73
C ILE A 178 2.15 9.61 1.72
N THR A 179 1.41 10.71 1.82
CA THR A 179 0.47 11.10 0.78
C THR A 179 0.97 12.31 0.02
N ILE A 180 1.08 12.15 -1.29
CA ILE A 180 1.58 13.17 -2.20
C ILE A 180 0.39 13.90 -2.82
N PHE A 181 0.28 15.19 -2.53
CA PHE A 181 -0.65 16.10 -3.18
C PHE A 181 0.05 16.82 -4.32
N ASN A 182 -0.64 16.95 -5.44
CA ASN A 182 -0.20 17.76 -6.57
C ASN A 182 -1.34 18.69 -6.99
N ARG A 183 -1.08 20.00 -6.99
CA ARG A 183 -2.05 21.06 -7.31
C ARG A 183 -3.33 20.94 -6.47
N GLY A 184 -3.16 20.73 -5.17
CA GLY A 184 -4.25 20.52 -4.20
C GLY A 184 -5.00 19.19 -4.33
N ARG A 185 -4.65 18.32 -5.29
CA ARG A 185 -5.30 17.02 -5.48
C ARG A 185 -4.50 15.92 -4.81
N LYS A 186 -5.15 15.12 -3.96
CA LYS A 186 -4.58 13.91 -3.37
C LYS A 186 -4.19 12.95 -4.50
N GLY A 187 -2.89 12.64 -4.57
CA GLY A 187 -2.33 11.72 -5.53
C GLY A 187 -2.11 10.36 -4.89
N VAL A 188 -0.85 9.97 -4.83
CA VAL A 188 -0.44 8.63 -4.38
C VAL A 188 -0.25 8.61 -2.87
N THR A 189 -0.65 7.51 -2.24
CA THR A 189 -0.38 7.21 -0.83
C THR A 189 0.55 6.01 -0.73
N LEU A 190 1.68 6.18 -0.04
CA LEU A 190 2.79 5.23 0.01
C LEU A 190 3.09 4.83 1.45
N PRO A 191 3.11 3.53 1.80
CA PRO A 191 3.44 3.11 3.16
C PRO A 191 4.93 3.24 3.48
N ILE A 192 5.21 3.77 4.67
CA ILE A 192 6.55 3.86 5.24
C ILE A 192 6.89 2.53 5.92
N ILE A 193 8.01 1.95 5.49
CA ILE A 193 8.55 0.70 6.02
C ILE A 193 9.31 1.00 7.31
N GLU A 194 10.17 2.01 7.27
CA GLU A 194 11.10 2.35 8.34
C GLU A 194 11.52 3.81 8.22
N VAL A 195 11.65 4.49 9.36
CA VAL A 195 12.14 5.87 9.41
C VAL A 195 12.99 6.07 10.66
N SER A 196 14.08 6.80 10.48
CA SER A 196 14.98 7.25 11.53
C SER A 196 15.41 8.68 11.24
N GLU A 197 16.24 9.25 12.11
CA GLU A 197 16.84 10.57 11.86
C GLU A 197 17.68 10.62 10.58
N GLN A 198 18.19 9.46 10.13
CA GLN A 198 19.15 9.37 9.02
C GLN A 198 18.52 9.00 7.68
N PHE A 199 17.41 8.27 7.69
CA PHE A 199 16.77 7.82 6.45
C PHE A 199 15.27 7.60 6.58
N LEU A 200 14.62 7.62 5.42
CA LEU A 200 13.21 7.33 5.23
C LEU A 200 13.07 6.24 4.16
N LYS A 201 12.55 5.07 4.55
CA LYS A 201 12.34 3.92 3.67
C LYS A 201 10.85 3.69 3.45
N PHE A 202 10.40 3.67 2.20
CA PHE A 202 8.99 3.54 1.84
C PHE A 202 8.80 2.77 0.52
N TYR A 203 7.61 2.20 0.32
CA TYR A 203 7.27 1.58 -0.96
C TYR A 203 6.97 2.65 -2.02
N CYS A 204 7.49 2.49 -3.24
CA CYS A 204 7.22 3.42 -4.35
C CYS A 204 7.15 2.67 -5.68
N VAL A 205 6.55 3.29 -6.70
CA VAL A 205 6.39 2.70 -8.05
C VAL A 205 6.71 3.71 -9.14
N PRO A 206 7.31 3.29 -10.28
CA PRO A 206 8.03 2.03 -10.50
C PRO A 206 9.53 2.28 -10.32
N ASN A 207 10.14 1.63 -9.34
CA ASN A 207 11.59 1.47 -9.28
C ASN A 207 11.93 -0.03 -9.20
N GLU A 208 13.18 -0.40 -9.51
CA GLU A 208 13.61 -1.81 -9.70
C GLU A 208 13.32 -2.70 -8.48
N THR A 209 13.32 -2.13 -7.29
CA THR A 209 13.13 -2.85 -6.01
C THR A 209 11.71 -2.77 -5.46
N GLY A 210 10.89 -1.83 -5.94
CA GLY A 210 9.61 -1.44 -5.33
C GLY A 210 9.74 -0.63 -4.03
N GLU A 211 10.96 -0.32 -3.59
CA GLU A 211 11.28 0.37 -2.32
C GLU A 211 12.25 1.52 -2.57
N VAL A 212 12.01 2.67 -1.94
CA VAL A 212 12.90 3.84 -1.98
C VAL A 212 13.51 4.03 -0.60
N ILE A 213 14.81 4.36 -0.58
CA ILE A 213 15.51 4.84 0.62
C ILE A 213 15.92 6.28 0.32
N ALA A 214 15.37 7.23 1.07
CA ALA A 214 15.76 8.61 1.06
C ALA A 214 16.68 8.90 2.25
N THR A 215 17.73 9.69 2.02
CA THR A 215 18.71 10.06 3.04
C THR A 215 18.39 11.42 3.61
N ARG A 216 18.73 11.63 4.88
CA ARG A 216 18.58 12.90 5.59
C ARG A 216 19.22 14.05 4.81
N THR A 217 18.53 15.19 4.77
CA THR A 217 19.11 16.47 4.37
C THR A 217 19.09 17.42 5.55
N GLU A 218 20.18 18.18 5.72
CA GLU A 218 20.28 19.28 6.68
C GLU A 218 19.36 20.46 6.32
#